data_AF-A0A5S9WMA2-F1
#
_entry.id   AF-A0A5S9WMA2-F1
#
_cell.length_a   1.000
_cell.length_b   1.000
_cell.length_c   1.000
_cell.angle_alpha   90.00
_cell.angle_beta   90.00
_cell.angle_gamma   90.00
#
_symmetry.space_group_name_H-M   'P 1'
#
loop_
_entity.id
_entity.type
_entity.pdbx_description
1 polymer ?
#
loop_
_entity_poly.entity_id
_entity_poly.type
_entity_poly.pdbx_seq_one_letter_code
_entity_poly.pdbx_strand_id
1 'polypeptide(L)'
;MKSVSTWALSFFSDELSRRAVSDCYLWTTAISLLLILLLHIFFSTKFRFFTSAPSSSSSSSSSSPSTESVPANSQSRISKLVSDEDLKFLIENLEEETNDSTEIWEHVIHKSNDRISYSAKRCKPKDGGGPMKYLSVTVFEGFSAEIVRDFYMDNDYRKLWDKTVVEHEQLQVDSNTGIEIGRTIKKFPLLTSREYVLAWRLWQGKEKKFYCFTKECDHNMVPQQRKYVRVSYFRSGWRIRQVPGRNACEIKMFHQENAGLNVEMAKLAFSKGIWSYVCKMENALCKYIATSHRTQGPILSAVTLMKEVPSELETGTDNVTGSMETSSGEGVLSHVVAAKQKKKMRKPSTKLIAKGLVLVGGAICLSRGPSALGAKVALAYLLTKLNKRGTSLNQTTQNTTI
;
A
#
# COMPACT_ATOMS: atom_id res chain seq x y z
N MET A 1 13.53 -58.00 58.21
CA MET A 1 14.18 -56.85 58.88
C MET A 1 15.42 -56.49 58.06
N LYS A 2 15.67 -55.29 57.53
CA LYS A 2 14.98 -53.99 57.50
C LYS A 2 15.28 -53.35 56.13
N SER A 3 14.28 -52.63 55.62
CA SER A 3 14.31 -51.65 54.53
C SER A 3 15.08 -50.37 54.95
N VAL A 4 15.21 -49.43 53.99
CA VAL A 4 15.75 -48.04 54.01
C VAL A 4 17.09 -47.98 53.24
N SER A 5 17.32 -47.20 52.17
CA SER A 5 16.65 -46.04 51.56
C SER A 5 17.12 -45.84 50.11
N THR A 6 16.20 -45.80 49.14
CA THR A 6 16.48 -45.31 47.77
C THR A 6 15.39 -44.40 47.21
N TRP A 7 14.36 -44.08 48.01
CA TRP A 7 13.22 -43.26 47.60
C TRP A 7 13.38 -41.76 47.90
N ALA A 8 14.41 -41.36 48.65
CA ALA A 8 14.61 -39.95 49.02
C ALA A 8 15.35 -39.13 47.93
N LEU A 9 16.11 -39.75 47.03
CA LEU A 9 16.88 -39.01 46.03
C LEU A 9 16.12 -38.74 44.72
N SER A 10 15.11 -39.54 44.39
CA SER A 10 14.27 -39.30 43.21
C SER A 10 13.24 -38.18 43.44
N PHE A 11 12.70 -38.05 44.66
CA PHE A 11 11.73 -36.99 44.98
C PHE A 11 12.36 -35.59 45.04
N PHE A 12 13.61 -35.46 45.53
CA PHE A 12 14.29 -34.16 45.53
C PHE A 12 14.73 -33.72 44.12
N SER A 13 15.06 -34.66 43.23
CA SER A 13 15.49 -34.36 41.86
C SER A 13 14.34 -33.88 40.97
N ASP A 14 13.15 -34.47 41.10
CA ASP A 14 11.96 -34.06 40.34
C ASP A 14 11.40 -32.72 40.81
N GLU A 15 11.45 -32.42 42.11
CA GLU A 15 10.99 -31.13 42.66
C GLU A 15 11.94 -29.98 42.31
N LEU A 16 13.26 -30.22 42.32
CA LEU A 16 14.27 -29.24 41.85
C LEU A 16 14.19 -29.02 40.32
N SER A 17 13.90 -30.07 39.55
CA SER A 17 13.71 -29.98 38.10
C SER A 17 12.42 -29.22 37.75
N ARG A 18 11.32 -29.46 38.47
CA ARG A 18 10.08 -28.68 38.30
C ARG A 18 10.24 -27.22 38.71
N ARG A 19 10.99 -26.92 39.78
CA ARG A 19 11.32 -25.54 40.16
C ARG A 19 12.20 -24.84 39.12
N ALA A 20 13.24 -25.51 38.62
CA ALA A 20 14.12 -24.96 37.58
C ALA A 20 13.39 -24.74 36.25
N VAL A 21 12.46 -25.62 35.87
CA VAL A 21 11.64 -25.47 34.67
C VAL A 21 10.59 -24.37 34.85
N SER A 22 9.94 -24.30 36.02
CA SER A 22 9.00 -23.23 36.38
C SER A 22 9.69 -21.86 36.40
N ASP A 23 10.89 -21.77 36.98
CA ASP A 23 11.70 -20.56 36.98
C ASP A 23 12.08 -20.18 35.55
N CYS A 24 12.48 -21.12 34.69
CA CYS A 24 12.79 -20.81 33.30
C CYS A 24 11.56 -20.28 32.51
N TYR A 25 10.35 -20.78 32.78
CA TYR A 25 9.11 -20.26 32.20
C TYR A 25 8.71 -18.89 32.78
N LEU A 26 8.94 -18.64 34.08
CA LEU A 26 8.73 -17.35 34.73
C LEU A 26 9.69 -16.28 34.18
N TRP A 27 10.96 -16.63 33.99
CA TRP A 27 11.95 -15.72 33.43
C TRP A 27 11.70 -15.43 31.95
N THR A 28 11.30 -16.43 31.15
CA THR A 28 10.98 -16.20 29.73
C THR A 28 9.70 -15.39 29.51
N THR A 29 8.68 -15.58 30.35
CA THR A 29 7.47 -14.74 30.34
C THR A 29 7.77 -13.34 30.86
N ALA A 30 8.56 -13.19 31.93
CA ALA A 30 9.00 -11.88 32.44
C ALA A 30 9.84 -11.12 31.41
N ILE A 31 10.78 -11.78 30.71
CA ILE A 31 11.58 -11.18 29.64
C ILE A 31 10.67 -10.78 28.46
N SER A 32 9.71 -11.63 28.09
CA SER A 32 8.76 -11.31 27.00
C SER A 32 7.86 -10.12 27.34
N LEU A 33 7.37 -10.05 28.58
CA LEU A 33 6.59 -8.92 29.09
C LEU A 33 7.43 -7.65 29.22
N LEU A 34 8.69 -7.75 29.64
CA LEU A 34 9.63 -6.65 29.66
C LEU A 34 9.93 -6.13 28.25
N LEU A 35 10.06 -7.02 27.26
CA LEU A 35 10.27 -6.65 25.86
C LEU A 35 9.02 -5.98 25.27
N ILE A 36 7.82 -6.48 25.58
CA ILE A 36 6.55 -5.86 25.22
C ILE A 36 6.40 -4.49 25.89
N LEU A 37 6.75 -4.37 27.17
CA LEU A 37 6.73 -3.11 27.93
C LEU A 37 7.74 -2.11 27.36
N LEU A 38 8.97 -2.53 27.05
CA LEU A 38 9.99 -1.69 26.43
C LEU A 38 9.59 -1.27 25.01
N LEU A 39 8.94 -2.15 24.24
CA LEU A 39 8.35 -1.78 22.96
C LEU A 39 7.22 -0.77 23.15
N HIS A 40 6.32 -0.97 24.11
CA HIS A 40 5.27 0.00 24.44
C HIS A 40 5.84 1.33 24.91
N ILE A 41 6.88 1.35 25.74
CA ILE A 41 7.58 2.55 26.17
C ILE A 41 8.26 3.21 24.97
N PHE A 42 8.97 2.47 24.12
CA PHE A 42 9.63 3.02 22.92
C PHE A 42 8.63 3.59 21.89
N PHE A 43 7.45 2.97 21.74
CA PHE A 43 6.37 3.46 20.88
C PHE A 43 5.52 4.58 21.53
N SER A 44 5.40 4.63 22.86
CA SER A 44 4.63 5.67 23.57
C SER A 44 5.47 6.90 23.95
N THR A 45 6.77 6.75 24.20
CA THR A 45 7.71 7.86 24.44
C THR A 45 8.06 8.64 23.18
N LYS A 46 7.90 8.03 21.99
CA LYS A 46 7.84 8.78 20.72
C LYS A 46 6.48 9.45 20.46
N PHE A 47 5.54 9.34 21.39
CA PHE A 47 4.21 9.96 21.32
C PHE A 47 3.92 10.89 22.51
N ARG A 48 4.93 11.25 23.31
CA ARG A 48 4.84 12.29 24.36
C ARG A 48 6.02 13.25 24.33
N PHE A 49 6.17 13.97 23.23
CA PHE A 49 6.81 15.28 23.23
C PHE A 49 6.19 16.09 22.12
N PHE A 50 5.04 16.71 22.41
CA PHE A 50 4.63 18.03 21.95
C PHE A 50 3.38 18.41 22.77
N THR A 51 3.61 18.84 24.00
CA THR A 51 2.66 19.66 24.75
C THR A 51 3.31 21.03 24.94
N SER A 52 2.64 22.02 24.36
CA SER A 52 2.48 23.39 24.85
C SER A 52 3.75 24.14 25.27
N ALA A 53 4.20 25.06 24.41
CA ALA A 53 4.93 26.24 24.84
C ALA A 53 3.97 27.46 24.90
N PRO A 54 4.20 28.43 25.80
CA PRO A 54 3.22 29.45 26.15
C PRO A 54 3.20 30.60 25.15
N SER A 55 2.01 31.18 25.02
CA SER A 55 1.74 32.45 24.35
C SER A 55 2.50 33.60 25.01
N SER A 56 3.47 34.17 24.31
CA SER A 56 3.99 35.51 24.59
C SER A 56 3.29 36.51 23.67
N SER A 57 2.49 37.38 24.29
CA SER A 57 1.91 38.57 23.68
C SER A 57 3.00 39.57 23.30
N SER A 58 3.05 39.96 22.03
CA SER A 58 3.69 41.20 21.61
C SER A 58 2.78 41.95 20.64
N SER A 59 2.58 43.21 20.99
CA SER A 59 1.68 44.20 20.44
C SER A 59 1.87 44.51 18.96
N SER A 60 0.73 44.87 18.37
CA SER A 60 0.48 45.45 17.06
C SER A 60 1.46 46.54 16.62
N SER A 61 1.94 46.42 15.38
CA SER A 61 2.23 47.56 14.51
C SER A 61 1.70 47.24 13.10
N SER A 62 0.70 48.02 12.71
CA SER A 62 0.07 48.03 11.39
C SER A 62 1.06 48.44 10.30
N SER A 63 1.28 47.58 9.32
CA SER A 63 1.81 47.95 8.01
C SER A 63 1.10 47.15 6.93
N SER A 64 0.51 47.90 5.99
CA SER A 64 -0.33 47.49 4.86
C SER A 64 0.22 46.33 4.02
N PRO A 65 -0.65 45.56 3.34
CA PRO A 65 -0.20 44.45 2.50
C PRO A 65 0.40 45.00 1.20
N SER A 66 1.72 44.96 1.10
CA SER A 66 2.41 45.01 -0.19
C SER A 66 2.23 43.65 -0.85
N THR A 67 1.47 43.64 -1.94
CA THR A 67 1.35 42.54 -2.90
C THR A 67 2.75 42.11 -3.34
N GLU A 68 3.26 41.02 -2.77
CA GLU A 68 4.43 40.35 -3.32
C GLU A 68 4.03 39.75 -4.66
N SER A 69 4.45 40.40 -5.73
CA SER A 69 4.33 39.90 -7.09
C SER A 69 5.17 38.62 -7.21
N VAL A 70 4.48 37.49 -7.31
CA VAL A 70 5.09 36.24 -7.81
C VAL A 70 5.75 36.60 -9.14
N PRO A 71 7.06 36.32 -9.34
CA PRO A 71 7.72 36.66 -10.58
C PRO A 71 6.97 35.99 -11.74
N ALA A 72 6.57 36.77 -12.75
CA ALA A 72 5.80 36.30 -13.91
C ALA A 72 6.40 35.05 -14.60
N ASN A 73 7.71 34.84 -14.44
CA ASN A 73 8.44 33.67 -14.91
C ASN A 73 8.02 32.36 -14.20
N SER A 74 7.63 32.41 -12.92
CA SER A 74 7.15 31.24 -12.17
C SER A 74 5.74 30.83 -12.61
N GLN A 75 4.83 31.78 -12.83
CA GLN A 75 3.47 31.50 -13.34
C GLN A 75 3.51 30.90 -14.76
N SER A 76 4.40 31.38 -15.63
CA SER A 76 4.61 30.85 -16.99
C SER A 76 5.11 29.39 -17.03
N ARG A 77 5.88 28.96 -16.01
CA ARG A 77 6.39 27.58 -15.93
C ARG A 77 5.34 26.59 -15.45
N ILE A 78 4.42 27.03 -14.60
CA ILE A 78 3.40 26.17 -13.98
C ILE A 78 2.26 25.88 -14.93
N SER A 79 1.83 26.88 -15.70
CA SER A 79 0.73 26.76 -16.66
C SER A 79 0.93 25.68 -17.73
N LYS A 80 2.19 25.24 -17.91
CA LYS A 80 2.59 24.18 -18.84
C LYS A 80 2.95 22.86 -18.16
N LEU A 81 2.80 22.76 -16.84
CA LEU A 81 3.09 21.51 -16.14
C LEU A 81 2.12 20.46 -16.63
N VAL A 82 0.81 20.55 -16.36
CA VAL A 82 -0.17 19.55 -16.79
C VAL A 82 -1.05 20.09 -17.93
N SER A 83 -0.83 19.58 -19.14
CA SER A 83 -1.50 20.05 -20.37
C SER A 83 -2.65 19.14 -20.81
N ASP A 84 -3.38 19.57 -21.84
CA ASP A 84 -4.46 18.75 -22.40
C ASP A 84 -3.92 17.54 -23.19
N GLU A 85 -2.65 17.56 -23.63
CA GLU A 85 -1.97 16.37 -24.15
C GLU A 85 -1.76 15.30 -23.07
N ASP A 86 -1.51 15.69 -21.81
CA ASP A 86 -1.43 14.72 -20.70
C ASP A 86 -2.81 14.08 -20.45
N LEU A 87 -3.90 14.83 -20.60
CA LEU A 87 -5.26 14.30 -20.52
C LEU A 87 -5.54 13.33 -21.68
N LYS A 88 -5.17 13.70 -22.91
CA LYS A 88 -5.30 12.82 -24.08
C LYS A 88 -4.55 11.50 -23.86
N PHE A 89 -3.28 11.58 -23.43
CA PHE A 89 -2.47 10.41 -23.07
C PHE A 89 -3.17 9.55 -22.00
N LEU A 90 -3.77 10.18 -20.98
CA LEU A 90 -4.50 9.46 -19.95
C LEU A 90 -5.71 8.72 -20.52
N ILE A 91 -6.54 9.38 -21.33
CA ILE A 91 -7.74 8.79 -21.94
C ILE A 91 -7.36 7.56 -22.79
N GLU A 92 -6.38 7.71 -23.68
CA GLU A 92 -5.89 6.62 -24.55
C GLU A 92 -5.42 5.40 -23.72
N ASN A 93 -4.66 5.61 -22.64
CA ASN A 93 -4.19 4.54 -21.77
C ASN A 93 -5.31 3.90 -20.95
N LEU A 94 -6.31 4.68 -20.52
CA LEU A 94 -7.46 4.18 -19.77
C LEU A 94 -8.43 3.42 -20.66
N GLU A 95 -8.59 3.80 -21.92
CA GLU A 95 -9.47 3.13 -22.88
C GLU A 95 -8.79 1.97 -23.60
N GLU A 96 -7.47 1.84 -23.42
CA GLU A 96 -6.66 0.74 -23.96
C GLU A 96 -6.60 0.77 -25.50
N GLU A 97 -6.96 1.90 -26.11
CA GLU A 97 -7.01 2.12 -27.57
C GLU A 97 -5.63 1.98 -28.22
N THR A 98 -4.58 2.36 -27.48
CA THR A 98 -3.19 2.36 -27.93
C THR A 98 -2.42 1.11 -27.51
N ASN A 99 -3.10 0.05 -27.05
CA ASN A 99 -2.43 -1.23 -26.80
C ASN A 99 -2.02 -1.85 -28.13
N ASP A 100 -0.90 -1.37 -28.65
CA ASP A 100 -0.15 -1.98 -29.72
C ASP A 100 0.10 -3.44 -29.35
N SER A 101 -0.03 -4.36 -30.31
CA SER A 101 0.08 -5.81 -30.13
C SER A 101 1.37 -6.30 -29.45
N THR A 102 2.33 -5.39 -29.23
CA THR A 102 3.59 -5.59 -28.51
C THR A 102 3.52 -5.40 -26.99
N GLU A 103 2.52 -4.72 -26.42
CA GLU A 103 2.42 -4.54 -24.96
C GLU A 103 1.76 -5.75 -24.27
N ILE A 104 2.54 -6.52 -23.50
CA ILE A 104 2.04 -7.69 -22.77
C ILE A 104 1.55 -7.26 -21.39
N TRP A 105 0.23 -7.15 -21.25
CA TRP A 105 -0.43 -6.88 -19.97
C TRP A 105 -0.67 -8.18 -19.18
N GLU A 106 -0.05 -8.27 -18.00
CA GLU A 106 -0.22 -9.38 -17.06
C GLU A 106 -1.25 -9.04 -15.98
N HIS A 107 -2.25 -9.91 -15.79
CA HIS A 107 -3.17 -9.78 -14.66
C HIS A 107 -2.43 -9.95 -13.32
N VAL A 108 -2.66 -9.01 -12.40
CA VAL A 108 -2.05 -8.99 -11.06
C VAL A 108 -3.03 -9.49 -10.02
N ILE A 109 -4.28 -9.02 -10.06
CA ILE A 109 -5.29 -9.34 -9.07
C ILE A 109 -6.69 -9.07 -9.61
N HIS A 110 -7.65 -9.89 -9.18
CA HIS A 110 -9.08 -9.64 -9.32
C HIS A 110 -9.76 -10.14 -8.04
N LYS A 111 -10.40 -9.25 -7.29
CA LYS A 111 -11.10 -9.56 -6.04
C LYS A 111 -12.33 -8.67 -5.86
N SER A 112 -13.35 -9.20 -5.19
CA SER A 112 -14.58 -8.47 -4.90
C SER A 112 -15.20 -8.92 -3.58
N ASN A 113 -16.09 -8.08 -3.07
CA ASN A 113 -17.10 -8.37 -2.06
C ASN A 113 -18.36 -7.54 -2.40
N ASP A 114 -19.37 -7.56 -1.52
CA ASP A 114 -20.66 -6.90 -1.77
C ASP A 114 -20.61 -5.36 -1.83
N ARG A 115 -19.48 -4.74 -1.45
CA ARG A 115 -19.32 -3.28 -1.37
C ARG A 115 -18.28 -2.72 -2.33
N ILE A 116 -17.29 -3.54 -2.69
CA ILE A 116 -16.17 -3.11 -3.52
C ILE A 116 -15.62 -4.25 -4.36
N SER A 117 -15.28 -3.93 -5.61
CA SER A 117 -14.47 -4.79 -6.47
C SER A 117 -13.19 -4.08 -6.91
N TYR A 118 -12.14 -4.86 -7.12
CA TYR A 118 -10.84 -4.38 -7.54
C TYR A 118 -10.20 -5.36 -8.52
N SER A 119 -9.74 -4.83 -9.64
CA SER A 119 -8.88 -5.55 -10.57
C SER A 119 -7.68 -4.70 -10.95
N ALA A 120 -6.55 -5.36 -11.19
CA ALA A 120 -5.37 -4.67 -11.71
C ALA A 120 -4.55 -5.58 -12.62
N LYS A 121 -3.91 -4.96 -13.60
CA LYS A 121 -2.95 -5.55 -14.53
C LYS A 121 -1.71 -4.66 -14.62
N ARG A 122 -0.60 -5.25 -15.07
CA ARG A 122 0.67 -4.55 -15.21
C ARG A 122 1.32 -4.83 -16.56
N CYS A 123 2.11 -3.89 -17.06
CA CYS A 123 2.91 -4.07 -18.27
C CYS A 123 4.33 -3.57 -18.03
N LYS A 124 5.32 -4.35 -18.48
CA LYS A 124 6.71 -3.90 -18.53
C LYS A 124 6.87 -2.93 -19.70
N PRO A 125 7.62 -1.82 -19.55
CA PRO A 125 7.91 -0.93 -20.67
C PRO A 125 8.73 -1.63 -21.77
N LYS A 126 8.48 -1.26 -23.03
CA LYS A 126 9.13 -1.84 -24.22
C LYS A 126 10.66 -1.78 -24.14
N ASP A 127 11.21 -0.68 -23.65
CA ASP A 127 12.66 -0.44 -23.59
C ASP A 127 13.35 -1.14 -22.40
N GLY A 128 12.61 -1.89 -21.58
CA GLY A 128 13.12 -2.68 -20.44
C GLY A 128 13.70 -1.87 -19.26
N GLY A 129 14.07 -0.60 -19.45
CA GLY A 129 14.66 0.27 -18.43
C GLY A 129 13.68 1.11 -17.62
N GLY A 130 12.41 1.20 -18.04
CA GLY A 130 11.41 2.06 -17.40
C GLY A 130 10.68 1.41 -16.20
N PRO A 131 10.03 2.21 -15.35
CA PRO A 131 9.15 1.71 -14.30
C PRO A 131 7.94 0.95 -14.84
N MET A 132 7.48 -0.05 -14.09
CA MET A 132 6.30 -0.87 -14.43
C MET A 132 5.04 -0.01 -14.59
N LYS A 133 4.29 -0.22 -15.66
CA LYS A 133 2.96 0.37 -15.85
C LYS A 133 1.91 -0.47 -15.12
N TYR A 134 0.93 0.19 -14.52
CA TYR A 134 -0.23 -0.45 -13.90
C TYR A 134 -1.52 0.17 -14.42
N LEU A 135 -2.50 -0.69 -14.70
CA LEU A 135 -3.89 -0.31 -14.91
C LEU A 135 -4.73 -0.99 -13.84
N SER A 136 -5.59 -0.22 -13.18
CA SER A 136 -6.49 -0.76 -12.16
C SER A 136 -7.90 -0.21 -12.33
N VAL A 137 -8.87 -1.01 -11.94
CA VAL A 137 -10.29 -0.66 -11.87
C VAL A 137 -10.76 -0.97 -10.46
N THR A 138 -11.33 0.02 -9.79
CA THR A 138 -12.03 -0.15 -8.52
C THR A 138 -13.48 0.27 -8.73
N VAL A 139 -14.43 -0.54 -8.27
CA VAL A 139 -15.86 -0.20 -8.29
C VAL A 139 -16.35 -0.17 -6.85
N PHE A 140 -16.90 0.96 -6.43
CA PHE A 140 -17.50 1.17 -5.11
C PHE A 140 -19.03 1.14 -5.24
N GLU A 141 -19.71 0.29 -4.47
CA GLU A 141 -21.17 0.19 -4.47
C GLU A 141 -21.81 1.29 -3.63
N GLY A 142 -22.87 1.91 -4.13
CA GLY A 142 -23.68 2.88 -3.38
C GLY A 142 -23.11 4.29 -3.30
N PHE A 143 -22.11 4.63 -4.11
CA PHE A 143 -21.47 5.95 -4.13
C PHE A 143 -21.67 6.65 -5.46
N SER A 144 -21.74 7.99 -5.44
CA SER A 144 -21.73 8.82 -6.64
C SER A 144 -20.29 9.20 -7.05
N ALA A 145 -20.12 9.53 -8.32
CA ALA A 145 -18.83 9.95 -8.89
C ALA A 145 -18.23 11.17 -8.17
N GLU A 146 -19.06 12.13 -7.76
CA GLU A 146 -18.63 13.36 -7.06
C GLU A 146 -18.10 13.05 -5.67
N ILE A 147 -18.75 12.16 -4.91
CA ILE A 147 -18.29 11.78 -3.57
C ILE A 147 -16.94 11.06 -3.67
N VAL A 148 -16.78 10.16 -4.65
CA VAL A 148 -15.51 9.45 -4.85
C VAL A 148 -14.42 10.44 -5.30
N ARG A 149 -14.73 11.40 -6.18
CA ARG A 149 -13.81 12.49 -6.56
C ARG A 149 -13.35 13.27 -5.33
N ASP A 150 -14.28 13.75 -4.52
CA ASP A 150 -13.95 14.57 -3.34
C ASP A 150 -13.10 13.78 -2.34
N PHE A 151 -13.46 12.52 -2.08
CA PHE A 151 -12.67 11.63 -1.23
C PHE A 151 -11.24 11.40 -1.77
N TYR A 152 -11.06 11.27 -3.09
CA TYR A 152 -9.74 11.07 -3.69
C TYR A 152 -8.88 12.35 -3.67
N MET A 153 -9.52 13.51 -3.71
CA MET A 153 -8.85 14.82 -3.74
C MET A 153 -8.62 15.42 -2.34
N ASP A 154 -9.29 14.91 -1.30
CA ASP A 154 -9.13 15.37 0.08
C ASP A 154 -7.84 14.81 0.72
N ASN A 155 -6.75 15.54 0.52
CA ASN A 155 -5.44 15.18 1.07
C ASN A 155 -5.37 15.30 2.60
N ASP A 156 -6.20 16.14 3.21
CA ASP A 156 -6.26 16.27 4.67
C ASP A 156 -6.93 15.04 5.29
N TYR A 157 -8.05 14.60 4.72
CA TYR A 157 -8.68 13.35 5.11
C TYR A 157 -7.77 12.15 4.81
N ARG A 158 -7.02 12.19 3.71
CA ARG A 158 -6.05 11.14 3.36
C ARG A 158 -5.02 10.90 4.47
N LYS A 159 -4.51 11.95 5.12
CA LYS A 159 -3.60 11.83 6.28
C LYS A 159 -4.24 11.10 7.47
N LEU A 160 -5.56 11.17 7.63
CA LEU A 160 -6.26 10.55 8.76
C LEU A 160 -6.37 9.03 8.60
N TRP A 161 -6.63 8.55 7.37
CA TRP A 161 -6.90 7.13 7.15
C TRP A 161 -5.73 6.38 6.51
N ASP A 162 -4.91 7.00 5.66
CA ASP A 162 -3.77 6.34 5.01
C ASP A 162 -2.49 6.51 5.84
N LYS A 163 -2.09 5.42 6.53
CA LYS A 163 -0.90 5.38 7.39
C LYS A 163 0.42 5.58 6.65
N THR A 164 0.41 5.47 5.32
CA THR A 164 1.60 5.72 4.51
C THR A 164 1.82 7.21 4.28
N VAL A 165 0.77 8.04 4.34
CA VAL A 165 0.86 9.50 4.15
C VAL A 165 1.11 10.15 5.49
N VAL A 166 2.29 10.75 5.67
CA VAL A 166 2.70 11.37 6.93
C VAL A 166 2.46 12.87 6.91
N GLU A 167 2.81 13.51 5.80
CA GLU A 167 2.67 14.95 5.60
C GLU A 167 2.12 15.20 4.20
N HIS A 168 1.28 16.22 4.08
CA HIS A 168 0.83 16.78 2.82
C HIS A 168 0.70 18.29 2.96
N GLU A 169 1.14 19.01 1.94
CA GLU A 169 1.15 20.46 1.84
C GLU A 169 0.80 20.88 0.41
N GLN A 170 -0.18 21.79 0.26
CA GLN A 170 -0.42 22.49 -0.99
C GLN A 170 0.64 23.59 -1.13
N LEU A 171 1.45 23.52 -2.19
CA LEU A 171 2.54 24.46 -2.42
C LEU A 171 2.07 25.66 -3.25
N GLN A 172 1.28 25.39 -4.30
CA GLN A 172 0.85 26.42 -5.24
C GLN A 172 -0.39 25.98 -6.01
N VAL A 173 -1.26 26.95 -6.33
CA VAL A 173 -2.39 26.77 -7.24
C VAL A 173 -2.35 27.85 -8.30
N ASP A 174 -2.44 27.47 -9.57
CA ASP A 174 -2.61 28.42 -10.69
C ASP A 174 -4.10 28.58 -11.01
N SER A 175 -4.65 29.73 -10.61
CA SER A 175 -6.06 30.09 -10.83
C SER A 175 -6.50 30.06 -12.30
N ASN A 176 -5.58 30.26 -13.24
CA ASN A 176 -5.91 30.35 -14.66
C ASN A 176 -6.04 28.98 -15.30
N THR A 177 -5.17 28.03 -14.93
CA THR A 177 -5.13 26.69 -15.54
C THR A 177 -5.83 25.63 -14.70
N GLY A 178 -5.97 25.87 -13.39
CA GLY A 178 -6.44 24.86 -12.43
C GLY A 178 -5.36 23.84 -12.04
N ILE A 179 -4.09 24.10 -12.39
CA ILE A 179 -2.96 23.26 -11.99
C ILE A 179 -2.65 23.54 -10.52
N GLU A 180 -2.56 22.47 -9.75
CA GLU A 180 -2.18 22.50 -8.35
C GLU A 180 -0.90 21.70 -8.15
N ILE A 181 0.01 22.24 -7.34
CA ILE A 181 1.27 21.61 -6.95
C ILE A 181 1.22 21.33 -5.46
N GLY A 182 1.55 20.11 -5.08
CA GLY A 182 1.65 19.73 -3.69
C GLY A 182 2.83 18.84 -3.38
N ARG A 183 3.18 18.83 -2.11
CA ARG A 183 4.23 18.01 -1.54
C ARG A 183 3.60 16.95 -0.65
N THR A 184 3.97 15.69 -0.85
CA THR A 184 3.55 14.58 0.01
C THR A 184 4.75 13.79 0.51
N ILE A 185 4.83 13.54 1.81
CA ILE A 185 5.81 12.63 2.39
C ILE A 185 5.14 11.30 2.70
N LYS A 186 5.61 10.23 2.05
CA LYS A 186 5.16 8.87 2.34
C LYS A 186 6.20 8.06 3.11
N LYS A 187 5.74 7.30 4.09
CA LYS A 187 6.57 6.38 4.88
C LYS A 187 6.06 4.96 4.73
N PHE A 188 6.94 4.11 4.21
CA PHE A 188 6.72 2.68 4.10
C PHE A 188 7.54 1.95 5.19
N PRO A 189 7.05 0.84 5.75
CA PRO A 189 7.81 0.07 6.72
C PRO A 189 9.19 -0.31 6.20
N LEU A 190 10.21 -0.18 7.05
CA LEU A 190 11.60 -0.57 6.78
C LEU A 190 12.30 0.16 5.62
N LEU A 191 11.72 1.26 5.12
CA LEU A 191 12.34 2.03 4.04
C LEU A 191 12.39 3.52 4.37
N THR A 192 13.38 4.22 3.78
CA THR A 192 13.50 5.69 3.86
C THR A 192 12.23 6.35 3.34
N SER A 193 11.77 7.43 3.98
CA SER A 193 10.58 8.15 3.52
C SER A 193 10.78 8.66 2.09
N ARG A 194 9.71 8.60 1.29
CA ARG A 194 9.68 9.14 -0.07
C ARG A 194 9.06 10.53 -0.05
N GLU A 195 9.65 11.43 -0.82
CA GLU A 195 9.13 12.77 -1.05
C GLU A 195 8.59 12.85 -2.47
N TYR A 196 7.32 13.23 -2.57
CA TYR A 196 6.60 13.46 -3.81
C TYR A 196 6.37 14.95 -3.94
N VAL A 197 6.82 15.55 -5.04
CA VAL A 197 6.46 16.92 -5.45
C VAL A 197 5.76 16.76 -6.79
N LEU A 198 4.44 16.93 -6.76
CA LEU A 198 3.57 16.55 -7.88
C LEU A 198 2.73 17.74 -8.30
N ALA A 199 2.55 17.89 -9.60
CA ALA A 199 1.57 18.78 -10.19
C ALA A 199 0.39 17.94 -10.70
N TRP A 200 -0.83 18.41 -10.46
CA TRP A 200 -2.04 17.78 -10.97
C TRP A 200 -3.04 18.80 -11.50
N ARG A 201 -3.93 18.31 -12.37
CA ARG A 201 -5.05 19.07 -12.94
C ARG A 201 -6.25 18.16 -13.08
N LEU A 202 -7.44 18.74 -12.93
CA LEU A 202 -8.71 18.03 -13.04
C LEU A 202 -9.52 18.55 -14.23
N TRP A 203 -10.25 17.63 -14.84
CA TRP A 203 -11.23 17.93 -15.86
C TRP A 203 -12.56 17.24 -15.57
N GLN A 204 -13.65 17.90 -15.92
CA GLN A 204 -15.00 17.37 -15.91
C GLN A 204 -15.43 17.11 -17.35
N GLY A 205 -15.82 15.88 -17.64
CA GLY A 205 -16.42 15.50 -18.91
C GLY A 205 -17.94 15.35 -18.79
N LYS A 206 -18.57 14.92 -19.89
CA LYS A 206 -20.01 14.65 -19.91
C LYS A 206 -20.43 13.61 -18.88
N GLU A 207 -21.70 13.66 -18.49
CA GLU A 207 -22.31 12.69 -17.55
C GLU A 207 -21.58 12.57 -16.21
N LYS A 208 -20.92 13.65 -15.77
CA LYS A 208 -20.14 13.69 -14.51
C LYS A 208 -19.00 12.66 -14.51
N LYS A 209 -18.39 12.44 -15.68
CA LYS A 209 -17.08 11.79 -15.78
C LYS A 209 -16.04 12.79 -15.28
N PHE A 210 -15.16 12.37 -14.38
CA PHE A 210 -14.08 13.22 -13.87
C PHE A 210 -12.73 12.61 -14.21
N TYR A 211 -11.79 13.44 -14.63
CA TYR A 211 -10.43 13.05 -14.94
C TYR A 211 -9.46 13.82 -14.06
N CYS A 212 -8.39 13.16 -13.64
CA CYS A 212 -7.26 13.81 -12.99
C CYS A 212 -5.98 13.21 -13.53
N PHE A 213 -5.04 14.06 -13.89
CA PHE A 213 -3.68 13.65 -14.23
C PHE A 213 -2.71 14.29 -13.26
N THR A 214 -1.71 13.52 -12.86
CA THR A 214 -0.70 13.90 -11.87
C THR A 214 0.68 13.49 -12.38
N LYS A 215 1.64 14.40 -12.28
CA LYS A 215 3.03 14.09 -12.59
C LYS A 215 4.06 14.76 -11.70
N GLU A 216 5.28 14.19 -11.68
CA GLU A 216 6.40 14.79 -10.98
C GLU A 216 6.73 16.18 -11.52
N CYS A 217 7.15 17.08 -10.63
CA CYS A 217 7.68 18.39 -10.99
C CYS A 217 8.70 18.87 -9.95
N ASP A 218 9.47 19.88 -10.32
CA ASP A 218 10.33 20.61 -9.38
C ASP A 218 9.61 21.87 -8.87
N HIS A 219 9.90 22.24 -7.62
CA HIS A 219 9.36 23.43 -7.00
C HIS A 219 10.43 24.13 -6.16
N ASN A 220 10.62 25.45 -6.37
CA ASN A 220 11.71 26.21 -5.75
C ASN A 220 11.67 26.20 -4.21
N MET A 221 10.48 26.14 -3.62
CA MET A 221 10.31 26.09 -2.15
C MET A 221 10.66 24.71 -1.56
N VAL A 222 10.82 23.67 -2.40
CA VAL A 222 11.04 22.29 -1.96
C VAL A 222 12.28 21.71 -2.62
N PRO A 223 13.49 22.24 -2.33
CA PRO A 223 14.73 21.66 -2.81
C PRO A 223 14.91 20.24 -2.28
N GLN A 224 15.63 19.41 -3.01
CA GLN A 224 15.82 18.00 -2.65
C GLN A 224 16.54 17.87 -1.30
N GLN A 225 15.94 17.11 -0.39
CA GLN A 225 16.49 16.87 0.95
C GLN A 225 17.09 15.46 1.05
N ARG A 226 18.34 15.34 1.53
CA ARG A 226 19.04 14.05 1.67
C ARG A 226 18.33 13.04 2.59
N LYS A 227 17.48 13.51 3.51
CA LYS A 227 16.70 12.65 4.41
C LYS A 227 15.56 11.89 3.71
N TYR A 228 15.19 12.28 2.49
CA TYR A 228 14.13 11.65 1.72
C TYR A 228 14.65 11.08 0.41
N VAL A 229 14.00 10.02 -0.06
CA VAL A 229 14.14 9.56 -1.45
C VAL A 229 13.13 10.35 -2.29
N ARG A 230 13.58 11.34 -3.06
CA ARG A 230 12.73 12.09 -4.00
C ARG A 230 12.29 11.15 -5.12
N VAL A 231 10.98 11.05 -5.35
CA VAL A 231 10.44 10.29 -6.49
C VAL A 231 10.71 11.09 -7.76
N SER A 232 11.61 10.57 -8.60
CA SER A 232 12.09 11.25 -9.81
C SER A 232 11.24 11.00 -11.05
N TYR A 233 10.32 10.03 -10.99
CA TYR A 233 9.39 9.73 -12.07
C TYR A 233 8.06 9.29 -11.48
N PHE A 234 6.99 9.97 -11.84
CA PHE A 234 5.64 9.71 -11.40
C PHE A 234 4.65 10.14 -12.49
N ARG A 235 4.00 9.21 -13.16
CA ARG A 235 2.93 9.49 -14.12
C ARG A 235 1.72 8.67 -13.73
N SER A 236 0.69 9.35 -13.27
CA SER A 236 -0.53 8.68 -12.83
C SER A 236 -1.74 9.54 -13.14
N GLY A 237 -2.84 8.89 -13.48
CA GLY A 237 -4.11 9.58 -13.61
C GLY A 237 -5.26 8.60 -13.48
N TRP A 238 -6.44 9.15 -13.30
CA TRP A 238 -7.66 8.37 -13.15
C TRP A 238 -8.83 9.00 -13.88
N ARG A 239 -9.80 8.15 -14.23
CA ARG A 239 -11.17 8.53 -14.58
C ARG A 239 -12.12 7.98 -13.54
N ILE A 240 -13.01 8.83 -13.03
CA ILE A 240 -14.13 8.47 -12.16
C ILE A 240 -15.43 8.65 -12.95
N ARG A 241 -16.33 7.68 -12.88
CA ARG A 241 -17.67 7.78 -13.50
C ARG A 241 -18.70 6.92 -12.78
N GLN A 242 -19.98 7.23 -12.95
CA GLN A 242 -21.05 6.30 -12.58
C GLN A 242 -21.04 5.07 -13.47
N VAL A 243 -21.39 3.92 -12.89
CA VAL A 243 -21.62 2.68 -13.64
C VAL A 243 -23.04 2.72 -14.23
N PRO A 244 -23.20 2.62 -15.56
CA PRO A 244 -24.52 2.65 -16.19
C PRO A 244 -25.46 1.57 -15.62
N GLY A 245 -26.69 1.95 -15.27
CA GLY A 245 -27.71 1.03 -14.77
C GLY A 245 -27.44 0.42 -13.38
N ARG A 246 -26.40 0.87 -12.66
CA ARG A 246 -26.02 0.35 -11.35
C ARG A 246 -25.75 1.49 -10.39
N ASN A 247 -26.21 1.38 -9.14
CA ASN A 247 -25.85 2.32 -8.08
C ASN A 247 -24.41 2.04 -7.61
N ALA A 248 -23.43 2.39 -8.43
CA ALA A 248 -22.02 2.20 -8.16
C ALA A 248 -21.18 3.21 -8.94
N CYS A 249 -20.00 3.51 -8.39
CA CYS A 249 -19.01 4.38 -9.00
C CYS A 249 -17.77 3.58 -9.38
N GLU A 250 -17.30 3.76 -10.62
CA GLU A 250 -16.05 3.20 -11.12
C GLU A 250 -14.95 4.25 -11.06
N ILE A 251 -13.76 3.86 -10.59
CA ILE A 251 -12.51 4.56 -10.84
C ILE A 251 -11.57 3.64 -11.62
N LYS A 252 -11.17 4.06 -12.82
CA LYS A 252 -10.11 3.44 -13.62
C LYS A 252 -8.85 4.29 -13.53
N MET A 253 -7.71 3.69 -13.21
CA MET A 253 -6.46 4.40 -12.95
C MET A 253 -5.31 3.81 -13.77
N PHE A 254 -4.55 4.70 -14.39
CA PHE A 254 -3.22 4.45 -14.93
C PHE A 254 -2.18 4.93 -13.93
N HIS A 255 -1.13 4.13 -13.73
CA HIS A 255 -0.07 4.46 -12.79
C HIS A 255 1.29 3.92 -13.22
N GLN A 256 2.30 4.77 -13.15
CA GLN A 256 3.68 4.45 -13.43
C GLN A 256 4.59 5.32 -12.55
N GLU A 257 5.37 4.72 -11.66
CA GLU A 257 6.27 5.47 -10.79
C GLU A 257 7.61 4.75 -10.58
N ASN A 258 8.67 5.53 -10.33
CA ASN A 258 9.93 5.03 -9.80
C ASN A 258 10.09 5.50 -8.35
N ALA A 259 9.47 4.77 -7.41
CA ALA A 259 9.57 5.04 -5.98
C ALA A 259 10.87 4.50 -5.32
N GLY A 260 11.83 4.02 -6.12
CA GLY A 260 13.03 3.34 -5.61
C GLY A 260 12.70 2.06 -4.83
N LEU A 261 11.63 1.36 -5.22
CA LEU A 261 11.24 0.06 -4.66
C LEU A 261 11.83 -1.04 -5.53
N ASN A 262 12.41 -2.06 -4.90
CA ASN A 262 12.82 -3.25 -5.65
C ASN A 262 11.59 -4.02 -6.16
N VAL A 263 11.80 -4.79 -7.23
CA VAL A 263 10.71 -5.52 -7.92
C VAL A 263 10.01 -6.52 -6.99
N GLU A 264 10.73 -7.17 -6.09
CA GLU A 264 10.17 -8.17 -5.17
C GLU A 264 9.29 -7.54 -4.09
N MET A 265 9.64 -6.35 -3.60
CA MET A 265 8.83 -5.57 -2.67
C MET A 265 7.56 -5.08 -3.35
N ALA A 266 7.66 -4.61 -4.60
CA ALA A 266 6.48 -4.27 -5.39
C ALA A 266 5.55 -5.50 -5.56
N LYS A 267 6.10 -6.64 -5.98
CA LYS A 267 5.35 -7.91 -6.09
C LYS A 267 4.69 -8.31 -4.76
N LEU A 268 5.39 -8.17 -3.64
CA LEU A 268 4.85 -8.48 -2.32
C LEU A 268 3.70 -7.55 -1.92
N ALA A 269 3.86 -6.24 -2.15
CA ALA A 269 2.83 -5.24 -1.89
C ALA A 269 1.55 -5.53 -2.69
N PHE A 270 1.68 -5.89 -3.97
CA PHE A 270 0.54 -6.27 -4.80
C PHE A 270 -0.07 -7.62 -4.40
N SER A 271 0.75 -8.66 -4.19
CA SER A 271 0.22 -10.00 -3.91
C SER A 271 -0.47 -10.14 -2.55
N LYS A 272 -0.07 -9.35 -1.54
CA LYS A 272 -0.57 -9.49 -0.17
C LYS A 272 -1.21 -8.23 0.42
N GLY A 273 -0.80 -7.04 -0.03
CA GLY A 273 -1.20 -5.78 0.60
C GLY A 273 -2.37 -5.09 -0.08
N ILE A 274 -2.40 -5.07 -1.43
CA ILE A 274 -3.29 -4.17 -2.17
C ILE A 274 -4.78 -4.40 -1.87
N TRP A 275 -5.22 -5.66 -1.77
CA TRP A 275 -6.62 -5.93 -1.45
C TRP A 275 -7.02 -5.44 -0.05
N SER A 276 -6.16 -5.66 0.95
CA SER A 276 -6.41 -5.14 2.29
C SER A 276 -6.43 -3.61 2.32
N TYR A 277 -5.57 -2.97 1.52
CA TYR A 277 -5.54 -1.53 1.37
C TYR A 277 -6.83 -1.01 0.71
N VAL A 278 -7.31 -1.66 -0.35
CA VAL A 278 -8.54 -1.31 -1.06
C VAL A 278 -9.77 -1.47 -0.16
N CYS A 279 -9.88 -2.57 0.61
CA CYS A 279 -10.95 -2.70 1.61
C CYS A 279 -10.88 -1.60 2.68
N LYS A 280 -9.67 -1.23 3.11
CA LYS A 280 -9.50 -0.12 4.07
C LYS A 280 -9.91 1.23 3.48
N MET A 281 -9.63 1.45 2.20
CA MET A 281 -10.03 2.63 1.46
C MET A 281 -11.55 2.74 1.34
N GLU A 282 -12.26 1.64 1.05
CA GLU A 282 -13.74 1.61 1.09
C GLU A 282 -14.27 2.00 2.47
N ASN A 283 -13.73 1.43 3.54
CA ASN A 283 -14.14 1.79 4.90
C ASN A 283 -13.89 3.28 5.22
N ALA A 284 -12.81 3.84 4.67
CA ALA A 284 -12.50 5.27 4.82
C ALA A 284 -13.49 6.13 4.02
N LEU A 285 -13.88 5.71 2.82
CA LEU A 285 -14.92 6.37 2.01
C LEU A 285 -16.28 6.35 2.71
N CYS A 286 -16.70 5.23 3.32
CA CYS A 286 -17.93 5.18 4.12
C CYS A 286 -17.91 6.20 5.27
N LYS A 287 -16.78 6.30 5.98
CA LYS A 287 -16.61 7.24 7.09
C LYS A 287 -16.55 8.68 6.61
N TYR A 288 -15.97 8.92 5.44
CA TYR A 288 -15.85 10.25 4.85
C TYR A 288 -17.23 10.90 4.77
N ILE A 289 -18.21 10.20 4.20
CA ILE A 289 -19.60 10.67 4.07
C ILE A 289 -20.25 10.95 5.42
N ALA A 290 -20.02 10.09 6.41
CA ALA A 290 -20.58 10.29 7.74
C ALA A 290 -20.05 11.56 8.43
N THR A 291 -18.86 12.05 8.02
CA THR A 291 -18.18 13.19 8.62
C THR A 291 -18.13 14.45 7.75
N SER A 292 -18.40 14.33 6.45
CA SER A 292 -18.20 15.40 5.45
C SER A 292 -19.25 16.52 5.52
N HIS A 293 -20.19 16.49 6.46
CA HIS A 293 -21.07 17.61 6.79
C HIS A 293 -20.33 18.84 7.38
N ARG A 294 -19.00 18.81 7.53
CA ARG A 294 -18.20 19.92 8.06
C ARG A 294 -17.38 20.59 6.96
N THR A 295 -18.05 21.32 6.08
CA THR A 295 -17.42 22.11 5.02
C THR A 295 -16.63 23.27 5.65
N GLN A 296 -15.30 23.20 5.64
CA GLN A 296 -14.49 24.42 5.69
C GLN A 296 -14.70 25.16 4.36
N GLY A 297 -14.80 26.49 4.39
CA GLY A 297 -15.08 27.31 3.22
C GLY A 297 -14.12 27.02 2.04
N PRO A 298 -14.48 27.42 0.80
CA PRO A 298 -13.74 27.00 -0.38
C PRO A 298 -12.29 27.50 -0.34
N ILE A 299 -11.36 26.58 -0.07
CA ILE A 299 -9.94 26.77 -0.29
C ILE A 299 -9.70 26.58 -1.78
N LEU A 300 -8.99 27.54 -2.38
CA LEU A 300 -8.59 27.46 -3.78
C LEU A 300 -7.83 26.15 -4.03
N SER A 301 -8.32 25.34 -4.95
CA SER A 301 -7.78 24.01 -5.28
C SER A 301 -8.11 23.62 -6.72
N ALA A 302 -7.44 22.58 -7.23
CA ALA A 302 -7.73 22.01 -8.54
C ALA A 302 -9.18 21.49 -8.66
N VAL A 303 -9.82 21.11 -7.55
CA VAL A 303 -11.25 20.73 -7.54
C VAL A 303 -12.15 21.93 -7.81
N THR A 304 -11.88 23.07 -7.16
CA THR A 304 -12.66 24.30 -7.35
C THR A 304 -12.42 24.98 -8.71
N LEU A 305 -11.27 24.69 -9.34
CA LEU A 305 -10.85 25.26 -10.62
C LEU A 305 -10.94 24.26 -11.78
N MET A 306 -11.63 23.14 -11.57
CA MET A 306 -11.78 22.09 -12.56
C MET A 306 -12.41 22.64 -13.85
N LYS A 307 -11.81 22.28 -14.99
CA LYS A 307 -12.28 22.73 -16.32
C LYS A 307 -13.05 21.63 -17.02
N GLU A 308 -13.85 21.99 -18.02
CA GLU A 308 -14.44 21.00 -18.90
C GLU A 308 -13.36 20.31 -19.75
N VAL A 309 -13.57 19.05 -20.10
CA VAL A 309 -12.74 18.31 -21.06
C VAL A 309 -12.88 18.97 -22.44
N PRO A 310 -11.76 19.15 -23.20
CA PRO A 310 -11.82 19.64 -24.57
C PRO A 310 -12.73 18.80 -25.48
N SER A 311 -13.52 19.45 -26.33
CA SER A 311 -14.52 18.80 -27.19
C SER A 311 -13.95 17.69 -28.09
N GLU A 312 -12.68 17.82 -28.49
CA GLU A 312 -11.96 16.85 -29.33
C GLU A 312 -11.68 15.54 -28.60
N LEU A 313 -11.61 15.56 -27.27
CA LEU A 313 -11.33 14.41 -26.42
C LEU A 313 -12.60 13.75 -25.87
N GLU A 314 -13.75 14.41 -25.97
CA GLU A 314 -15.04 13.89 -25.51
C GLU A 314 -15.66 12.83 -26.43
N THR A 315 -15.37 12.85 -27.74
CA THR A 315 -16.02 11.98 -28.74
C THR A 315 -15.44 10.56 -28.81
N GLY A 316 -14.24 10.32 -28.25
CA GLY A 316 -13.62 8.98 -28.21
C GLY A 316 -14.29 8.03 -27.21
N THR A 317 -14.83 8.56 -26.12
CA THR A 317 -15.22 7.76 -24.94
C THR A 317 -16.55 7.00 -25.08
N ASP A 318 -17.40 7.32 -26.06
CA ASP A 318 -18.78 6.80 -26.12
C ASP A 318 -18.98 5.61 -27.08
N ASN A 319 -17.99 5.25 -27.90
CA ASN A 319 -18.22 4.34 -29.04
C ASN A 319 -18.12 2.83 -28.76
N VAL A 320 -17.86 2.36 -27.53
CA VAL A 320 -17.56 0.92 -27.29
C VAL A 320 -18.62 0.17 -26.45
N THR A 321 -19.71 0.82 -25.99
CA THR A 321 -20.70 0.13 -25.13
C THR A 321 -22.05 -0.17 -25.81
N GLY A 322 -22.15 -0.06 -27.14
CA GLY A 322 -23.42 -0.27 -27.86
C GLY A 322 -23.28 -0.97 -29.20
N SER A 323 -23.09 -2.29 -29.21
CA SER A 323 -23.43 -3.12 -30.38
C SER A 323 -23.78 -4.54 -29.96
N MET A 324 -25.02 -4.69 -29.48
CA MET A 324 -25.71 -5.97 -29.50
C MET A 324 -27.11 -5.71 -30.04
N GLU A 325 -27.23 -5.69 -31.36
CA GLU A 325 -28.51 -5.74 -32.06
C GLU A 325 -28.62 -7.05 -32.84
N THR A 326 -29.50 -7.90 -32.31
CA THR A 326 -30.56 -8.65 -33.00
C THR A 326 -30.50 -8.73 -34.53
N SER A 327 -30.29 -9.94 -35.04
CA SER A 327 -30.90 -10.39 -36.29
C SER A 327 -31.78 -11.62 -36.01
N SER A 328 -33.09 -11.45 -36.19
CA SER A 328 -34.09 -12.51 -36.24
C SER A 328 -33.99 -13.27 -37.58
N GLY A 329 -34.09 -14.60 -37.53
CA GLY A 329 -34.17 -15.47 -38.71
C GLY A 329 -34.27 -16.96 -38.35
N GLU A 330 -35.51 -17.45 -38.36
CA GLU A 330 -36.06 -18.82 -38.27
C GLU A 330 -35.13 -20.07 -38.28
N GLY A 331 -35.25 -20.85 -37.20
CA GLY A 331 -35.85 -22.20 -37.22
C GLY A 331 -35.09 -23.39 -37.83
N VAL A 332 -34.45 -24.22 -36.99
CA VAL A 332 -34.54 -25.69 -37.09
C VAL A 332 -34.48 -26.31 -35.69
N LEU A 333 -35.48 -27.14 -35.41
CA LEU A 333 -35.70 -27.93 -34.19
C LEU A 333 -34.68 -29.09 -34.12
N SER A 334 -33.97 -29.24 -33.00
CA SER A 334 -33.59 -30.59 -32.54
C SER A 334 -33.65 -30.68 -31.02
N HIS A 335 -34.51 -31.59 -30.59
CA HIS A 335 -34.78 -31.98 -29.22
C HIS A 335 -33.59 -32.80 -28.67
N VAL A 336 -33.39 -32.79 -27.35
CA VAL A 336 -33.14 -33.96 -26.46
C VAL A 336 -32.24 -33.60 -25.25
N VAL A 337 -32.94 -33.56 -24.10
CA VAL A 337 -32.56 -34.03 -22.75
C VAL A 337 -31.65 -33.17 -21.87
N ALA A 338 -32.32 -32.54 -20.91
CA ALA A 338 -31.77 -32.05 -19.66
C ALA A 338 -31.22 -33.21 -18.81
N ALA A 339 -29.93 -33.18 -18.50
CA ALA A 339 -29.33 -33.95 -17.42
C ALA A 339 -28.94 -33.00 -16.27
N LYS A 340 -29.79 -32.99 -15.23
CA LYS A 340 -29.44 -32.49 -13.89
C LYS A 340 -28.28 -33.32 -13.34
N GLN A 341 -27.13 -32.69 -13.09
CA GLN A 341 -26.16 -33.22 -12.14
C GLN A 341 -26.00 -32.28 -10.95
N LYS A 342 -26.73 -32.62 -9.87
CA LYS A 342 -26.43 -32.23 -8.50
C LYS A 342 -25.06 -32.81 -8.12
N LYS A 343 -24.00 -32.00 -8.10
CA LYS A 343 -22.78 -32.37 -7.36
C LYS A 343 -22.89 -31.84 -5.93
N LYS A 344 -23.14 -32.78 -5.01
CA LYS A 344 -23.02 -32.59 -3.56
C LYS A 344 -21.63 -32.04 -3.24
N MET A 345 -21.55 -30.77 -2.82
CA MET A 345 -20.38 -30.27 -2.10
C MET A 345 -20.36 -30.89 -0.71
N ARG A 346 -19.37 -31.75 -0.48
CA ARG A 346 -19.06 -32.37 0.80
C ARG A 346 -18.39 -31.29 1.67
N LYS A 347 -19.06 -30.85 2.75
CA LYS A 347 -18.44 -30.08 3.84
C LYS A 347 -17.24 -30.86 4.39
N PRO A 348 -16.05 -30.27 4.57
CA PRO A 348 -15.12 -30.71 5.60
C PRO A 348 -15.44 -29.99 6.91
N SER A 349 -15.66 -30.79 7.94
CA SER A 349 -15.82 -30.38 9.33
C SER A 349 -14.59 -29.62 9.85
N THR A 350 -14.85 -28.60 10.65
CA THR A 350 -13.90 -27.92 11.53
C THR A 350 -13.05 -28.89 12.33
N LYS A 351 -11.73 -28.87 12.12
CA LYS A 351 -10.74 -29.35 13.09
C LYS A 351 -9.72 -28.23 13.33
N LEU A 352 -9.73 -27.72 14.56
CA LEU A 352 -8.72 -26.85 15.13
C LEU A 352 -7.36 -27.56 15.06
N ILE A 353 -6.45 -27.05 14.23
CA ILE A 353 -5.03 -27.43 14.31
C ILE A 353 -4.38 -26.44 15.25
N ALA A 354 -4.02 -26.93 16.44
CA ALA A 354 -3.23 -26.22 17.42
C ALA A 354 -1.87 -25.83 16.81
N LYS A 355 -1.52 -24.55 16.91
CA LYS A 355 -0.21 -24.02 16.51
C LYS A 355 0.81 -24.42 17.58
N GLY A 356 1.63 -25.42 17.30
CA GLY A 356 2.84 -25.72 18.06
C GLY A 356 4.04 -24.99 17.46
N LEU A 357 4.52 -23.94 18.13
CA LEU A 357 5.81 -23.32 17.86
C LEU A 357 6.83 -23.98 18.81
N VAL A 358 7.72 -24.82 18.30
CA VAL A 358 8.85 -25.35 19.08
C VAL A 358 10.07 -24.48 18.78
N LEU A 359 10.42 -23.62 19.73
CA LEU A 359 11.61 -22.80 19.71
C LEU A 359 12.71 -23.58 20.45
N VAL A 360 13.59 -24.27 19.73
CA VAL A 360 14.86 -24.75 20.30
C VAL A 360 15.96 -23.82 19.83
N GLY A 361 16.52 -23.06 20.77
CA GLY A 361 17.82 -22.40 20.71
C GLY A 361 18.26 -21.79 19.37
N GLY A 362 17.92 -20.53 19.14
CA GLY A 362 18.82 -19.60 18.44
C GLY A 362 19.30 -19.97 17.03
N ALA A 363 18.44 -20.47 16.13
CA ALA A 363 18.63 -20.36 14.68
C ALA A 363 17.29 -20.58 13.95
N ILE A 364 16.84 -19.61 13.15
CA ILE A 364 15.65 -19.77 12.31
C ILE A 364 16.11 -20.26 10.93
N CYS A 365 15.99 -21.56 10.67
CA CYS A 365 16.10 -22.10 9.30
C CYS A 365 14.70 -22.32 8.73
N LEU A 366 14.31 -21.52 7.74
CA LEU A 366 13.06 -21.70 6.99
C LEU A 366 13.31 -22.68 5.83
N SER A 367 12.81 -23.92 5.93
CA SER A 367 12.68 -24.81 4.76
C SER A 367 11.21 -24.97 4.40
N ARG A 368 10.82 -24.46 3.23
CA ARG A 368 9.55 -24.79 2.57
C ARG A 368 9.84 -25.83 1.47
N GLY A 369 9.49 -27.09 1.70
CA GLY A 369 9.54 -28.14 0.67
C GLY A 369 9.48 -29.56 1.24
N PRO A 370 8.92 -30.54 0.52
CA PRO A 370 8.58 -31.87 1.03
C PRO A 370 9.75 -32.88 1.09
N SER A 371 11.00 -32.43 1.29
CA SER A 371 12.09 -33.34 1.62
C SER A 371 13.04 -32.71 2.64
N ALA A 372 13.30 -33.46 3.71
CA ALA A 372 14.07 -33.05 4.90
C ALA A 372 15.59 -32.89 4.65
N LEU A 373 15.98 -32.40 3.47
CA LEU A 373 17.38 -32.25 3.08
C LEU A 373 18.03 -31.06 3.80
N GLY A 374 17.31 -29.94 3.94
CA GLY A 374 17.81 -28.75 4.65
C GLY A 374 18.08 -28.99 6.14
N ALA A 375 17.22 -29.75 6.82
CA ALA A 375 17.42 -30.11 8.22
C ALA A 375 18.61 -31.07 8.42
N LYS A 376 18.82 -32.02 7.49
CA LYS A 376 19.95 -32.94 7.53
C LYS A 376 21.28 -32.23 7.29
N VAL A 377 21.33 -31.27 6.36
CA VAL A 377 22.53 -30.46 6.10
C VAL A 377 22.86 -29.54 7.29
N ALA A 378 21.85 -28.92 7.90
CA ALA A 378 22.04 -28.12 9.11
C ALA A 378 22.56 -28.95 10.30
N LEU A 379 22.01 -30.17 10.48
CA LEU A 379 22.46 -31.08 11.52
C LEU A 379 23.90 -31.58 11.27
N ALA A 380 24.24 -31.92 10.02
CA ALA A 380 25.60 -32.32 9.65
C ALA A 380 26.63 -31.19 9.88
N TYR A 381 26.26 -29.94 9.60
CA TYR A 381 27.10 -28.77 9.88
C TYR A 381 27.28 -28.51 11.38
N LEU A 382 26.23 -28.66 12.17
CA LEU A 382 26.31 -28.50 13.64
C LEU A 382 27.16 -29.61 14.27
N LEU A 383 26.98 -30.86 13.84
CA LEU A 383 27.75 -32.00 14.33
C LEU A 383 29.24 -31.89 13.98
N THR A 384 29.59 -31.45 12.78
CA THR A 384 31.00 -31.22 12.39
C THR A 384 31.64 -30.06 13.15
N LYS A 385 30.85 -29.03 13.51
CA LYS A 385 31.35 -27.90 14.31
C LYS A 385 31.51 -28.23 15.80
N LEU A 386 30.70 -29.14 16.33
CA LEU A 386 30.84 -29.67 17.70
C LEU A 386 32.02 -30.64 17.81
N ASN A 387 32.28 -31.45 16.78
CA ASN A 387 33.43 -32.36 16.78
C ASN A 387 34.80 -31.63 16.72
N LYS A 388 34.83 -30.39 16.19
CA LYS A 388 36.03 -29.52 16.22
C LYS A 388 36.30 -28.84 17.57
N ARG A 389 35.37 -28.89 18.53
CA ARG A 389 35.55 -28.33 19.88
C ARG A 389 35.85 -29.38 20.95
N GLY A 390 35.93 -30.66 20.57
CA GLY A 390 36.18 -31.78 21.49
C GLY A 390 37.65 -32.20 21.65
N THR A 391 38.59 -31.61 20.92
CA THR A 391 40.02 -31.95 21.01
C THR A 391 40.87 -30.73 21.36
N SER A 392 40.80 -30.34 22.64
CA SER A 392 41.93 -29.70 23.32
C SER A 392 41.71 -29.75 24.84
N LEU A 393 42.16 -30.84 25.47
CA LEU A 393 42.88 -30.81 26.74
C LEU A 393 43.30 -32.25 27.09
N ASN A 394 44.61 -32.51 27.11
CA ASN A 394 45.32 -33.27 28.15
C ASN A 394 46.71 -33.67 27.63
N GLN A 395 47.73 -32.90 28.01
CA GLN A 395 48.88 -33.41 28.79
C GLN A 395 49.86 -32.26 29.02
N THR A 396 49.81 -31.70 30.22
CA THR A 396 50.95 -31.04 30.86
C THR A 396 51.50 -32.04 31.85
N THR A 397 52.69 -32.59 31.60
CA THR A 397 53.55 -33.12 32.66
C THR A 397 54.91 -32.46 32.52
N GLN A 398 55.38 -31.97 33.65
CA GLN A 398 56.52 -31.11 33.92
C GLN A 398 57.82 -31.92 34.12
N ASN A 399 58.95 -31.19 33.98
CA ASN A 399 60.30 -31.43 34.54
C ASN A 399 61.18 -32.43 33.74
N THR A 400 62.49 -32.23 33.53
CA THR A 400 63.56 -31.64 34.36
C THR A 400 64.78 -31.29 33.47
N THR A 401 65.51 -30.25 33.88
CA THR A 401 66.99 -29.98 33.83
C THR A 401 67.85 -31.10 33.19
N ILE A 402 68.82 -30.85 32.29
CA ILE A 402 70.04 -30.01 32.31
C ILE A 402 70.43 -29.69 30.86
#